data_AF-A0A6A6IV94-F1
#
_entry.id   AF-A0A6A6IV94-F1
#
_cell.length_a   1.000
_cell.length_b   1.000
_cell.length_c   1.000
_cell.angle_alpha   90.00
_cell.angle_beta   90.00
_cell.angle_gamma   90.00
#
_symmetry.space_group_name_H-M   'P 1'
#
loop_
_entity.id
_entity.type
_entity.pdbx_description
1 polymer ?
#
loop_
_entity_poly.entity_id
_entity_poly.type
_entity_poly.pdbx_seq_one_letter_code
_entity_poly.pdbx_strand_id
1 'polypeptide(L)'
;MQSLRRTAATAARKGRTTLPRQPRRYAHDEHAHNRSHESVNESMGKGFWITIGAIPASWAVYYISRSDDPNAPKLFTRLIDKYTEAQDKLAARNDLHVQMVEQAGGDRILFRNSKPQEYVQMKFPEIMNVGSPYNVPAGSQVSMDKVIEKYKREAYEDNERKLEALRSGKIKSEPPFEP
;
A
#
# COMPACT_ATOMS: atom_id res chain seq x y z
N MET A 1 -3.73 10.03 17.91
CA MET A 1 -4.34 9.90 16.55
C MET A 1 -5.24 11.10 16.23
N GLN A 2 -4.69 12.27 15.90
CA GLN A 2 -5.50 13.49 15.67
C GLN A 2 -5.08 14.32 14.43
N SER A 3 -4.08 13.89 13.65
CA SER A 3 -3.55 14.67 12.52
C SER A 3 -4.29 14.48 11.19
N LEU A 4 -5.09 13.41 11.04
CA LEU A 4 -5.76 13.08 9.76
C LEU A 4 -7.10 13.79 9.52
N ARG A 5 -7.61 14.57 10.49
CA ARG A 5 -8.94 15.22 10.38
C ARG A 5 -8.92 16.63 9.78
N ARG A 6 -7.74 17.20 9.48
CA ARG A 6 -7.63 18.58 8.96
C ARG A 6 -7.80 18.71 7.44
N THR A 7 -7.62 17.63 6.68
CA THR A 7 -7.62 17.68 5.21
C THR A 7 -9.00 17.65 4.57
N ALA A 8 -10.03 17.10 5.24
CA ALA A 8 -11.39 17.07 4.70
C ALA A 8 -12.11 18.43 4.78
N ALA A 9 -11.77 19.27 5.77
CA ALA A 9 -12.47 20.54 6.02
C ALA A 9 -12.04 21.70 5.09
N THR A 10 -10.88 21.60 4.42
CA THR A 10 -10.37 22.64 3.52
C THR A 10 -10.87 22.53 2.08
N ALA A 11 -11.35 21.35 1.65
CA ALA A 11 -11.92 21.16 0.31
C ALA A 11 -13.31 21.81 0.15
N ALA A 12 -14.05 22.03 1.24
CA ALA A 12 -15.42 22.54 1.20
C ALA A 12 -15.54 24.07 0.99
N ARG A 13 -14.44 24.84 1.01
CA ARG A 13 -14.49 26.32 0.88
C ARG A 13 -14.31 26.87 -0.54
N LYS A 14 -14.11 26.02 -1.55
CA LYS A 14 -13.74 26.46 -2.91
C LYS A 14 -14.91 26.50 -3.91
N GLY A 15 -16.14 26.65 -3.42
CA GLY A 15 -17.35 26.71 -4.24
C GLY A 15 -18.12 28.02 -4.06
N ARG A 16 -17.52 29.17 -4.40
CA ARG A 16 -18.30 30.41 -4.56
C ARG A 16 -18.54 30.62 -6.04
N THR A 17 -19.74 30.29 -6.50
CA THR A 17 -20.20 30.57 -7.87
C THR A 17 -20.35 32.08 -8.03
N THR A 18 -19.59 32.67 -8.96
CA THR A 18 -19.78 34.07 -9.35
C THR A 18 -20.96 34.14 -10.31
N LEU A 19 -22.08 34.72 -9.89
CA LEU A 19 -23.22 34.98 -10.76
C LEU A 19 -22.80 35.94 -11.90
N PRO A 20 -23.14 35.66 -13.17
CA PRO A 20 -22.81 36.54 -14.28
C PRO A 20 -23.59 37.86 -14.14
N ARG A 21 -22.89 38.98 -14.01
CA ARG A 21 -23.52 40.31 -14.12
C ARG A 21 -23.94 40.54 -15.57
N GLN A 22 -25.19 40.97 -15.75
CA GLN A 22 -25.72 41.41 -17.04
C GLN A 22 -24.88 42.58 -17.59
N PRO A 23 -24.40 42.52 -18.85
CA PRO A 23 -23.70 43.65 -19.46
C PRO A 23 -24.70 44.78 -19.71
N ARG A 24 -24.42 45.96 -19.16
CA ARG A 24 -25.14 47.19 -19.50
C ARG A 24 -24.80 47.56 -20.95
N ARG A 25 -25.81 47.56 -21.83
CA ARG A 25 -25.69 48.14 -23.17
C ARG A 25 -25.83 49.65 -23.07
N TYR A 26 -24.79 50.39 -23.43
CA TYR A 26 -24.92 51.80 -23.79
C TYR A 26 -25.43 51.83 -25.23
N ALA A 27 -26.71 52.13 -25.42
CA ALA A 27 -27.22 52.55 -26.71
C ALA A 27 -26.93 54.05 -26.84
N HIS A 28 -25.79 54.37 -27.43
CA HIS A 28 -25.57 55.69 -28.04
C HIS A 28 -25.27 55.45 -29.51
N ASP A 29 -26.31 55.73 -30.30
CA ASP A 29 -26.31 55.85 -31.73
C ASP A 29 -25.83 57.26 -32.05
N GLU A 30 -24.60 57.39 -32.56
CA GLU A 30 -24.13 58.61 -33.21
C GLU A 30 -23.26 58.25 -34.41
N HIS A 31 -23.89 58.40 -35.57
CA HIS A 31 -23.37 58.59 -36.93
C HIS A 31 -21.84 58.69 -37.10
N ALA A 32 -21.25 57.68 -37.75
CA ALA A 32 -20.01 57.82 -38.49
C ALA A 32 -20.16 57.17 -39.87
N HIS A 33 -20.33 58.04 -40.86
CA HIS A 33 -20.35 57.70 -42.27
C HIS A 33 -18.99 57.13 -42.73
N ASN A 34 -19.06 56.31 -43.78
CA ASN A 34 -18.00 56.09 -44.76
C ASN A 34 -16.88 55.10 -44.38
N ARG A 35 -17.19 53.79 -44.40
CA ARG A 35 -16.22 52.77 -44.80
C ARG A 35 -16.88 51.78 -45.75
N SER A 36 -16.26 51.65 -46.92
CA SER A 36 -16.50 50.62 -47.93
C SER A 36 -16.79 49.27 -47.29
N HIS A 37 -17.68 48.50 -47.91
CA HIS A 37 -17.89 47.08 -47.63
C HIS A 37 -16.55 46.32 -47.73
N GLU A 38 -15.80 46.28 -46.63
CA GLU A 38 -14.75 45.32 -46.42
C GLU A 38 -15.47 44.04 -46.02
N SER A 39 -15.33 42.99 -46.84
CA SER A 39 -15.86 41.67 -46.50
C SER A 39 -15.21 41.26 -45.18
N VAL A 40 -15.96 41.40 -44.08
CA VAL A 40 -15.54 40.83 -42.80
C VAL A 40 -15.51 39.33 -43.03
N ASN A 41 -14.31 38.82 -43.29
CA ASN A 41 -14.04 37.40 -43.43
C ASN A 41 -14.13 36.81 -42.03
N GLU A 42 -15.36 36.56 -41.56
CA GLU A 42 -15.61 35.87 -40.31
C GLU A 42 -14.99 34.46 -40.46
N SER A 43 -13.83 34.26 -39.86
CA SER A 43 -13.20 32.95 -39.86
C SER A 43 -14.19 31.93 -39.31
N MET A 44 -14.38 30.82 -40.01
CA MET A 44 -15.24 29.73 -39.56
C MET A 44 -14.99 29.43 -38.09
N GLY A 45 -16.05 29.54 -37.29
CA GLY A 45 -15.97 29.40 -35.84
C GLY A 45 -15.37 28.04 -35.45
N LYS A 46 -14.75 27.98 -34.27
CA LYS A 46 -14.07 26.76 -33.78
C LYS A 46 -14.95 25.50 -33.86
N GLY A 47 -16.27 25.64 -33.74
CA GLY A 47 -17.23 24.54 -33.91
C GLY A 47 -17.16 23.86 -35.28
N PHE A 48 -16.98 24.62 -36.37
CA PHE A 48 -16.87 24.07 -37.73
C PHE A 48 -15.64 23.17 -37.87
N TRP A 49 -14.48 23.63 -37.40
CA TRP A 49 -13.25 22.84 -37.41
C TRP A 49 -13.33 21.62 -36.50
N ILE A 50 -14.01 21.72 -35.35
CA ILE A 50 -14.29 20.57 -34.48
C ILE A 50 -15.15 19.54 -35.23
N THR A 51 -16.21 19.95 -35.93
CA THR A 51 -17.07 19.02 -36.67
C THR A 51 -16.34 18.34 -37.83
N ILE A 52 -15.52 19.08 -38.59
CA ILE A 52 -14.69 18.53 -39.67
C ILE A 52 -13.66 17.56 -39.14
N GLY A 53 -13.10 17.77 -37.95
CA GLY A 53 -12.18 16.82 -37.33
C GLY A 53 -12.92 15.61 -36.74
N ALA A 54 -14.05 15.83 -36.06
CA ALA A 54 -14.78 14.81 -35.32
C ALA A 54 -15.41 13.75 -36.23
N ILE A 55 -15.94 14.12 -37.39
CA ILE A 55 -16.57 13.18 -38.33
C ILE A 55 -15.57 12.11 -38.82
N PRO A 56 -14.44 12.45 -39.47
CA PRO A 56 -13.45 11.45 -39.91
C PRO A 56 -12.78 10.75 -38.73
N ALA A 57 -12.55 11.44 -37.60
CA ALA A 57 -12.01 10.78 -36.40
C ALA A 57 -12.97 9.71 -35.86
N SER A 58 -14.27 10.00 -35.77
CA SER A 58 -15.28 9.04 -35.34
C SER A 58 -15.40 7.86 -36.31
N TRP A 59 -15.26 8.11 -37.61
CA TRP A 59 -15.28 7.07 -38.64
C TRP A 59 -14.05 6.17 -38.56
N ALA A 60 -12.86 6.75 -38.36
CA ALA A 60 -11.63 6.00 -38.13
C ALA A 60 -11.72 5.14 -36.86
N VAL A 61 -12.24 5.69 -35.77
CA VAL A 61 -12.48 4.95 -34.52
C VAL A 61 -13.47 3.81 -34.73
N TYR A 62 -14.55 4.03 -35.49
CA TYR A 62 -15.52 2.99 -35.82
C TYR A 62 -14.89 1.84 -36.63
N TYR A 63 -14.09 2.18 -37.63
CA TYR A 63 -13.40 1.19 -38.46
C TYR A 63 -12.38 0.37 -37.65
N ILE A 64 -11.58 1.04 -36.83
CA ILE A 64 -10.59 0.39 -35.96
C ILE A 64 -11.26 -0.48 -34.90
N SER A 65 -12.37 -0.03 -34.31
CA SER A 65 -13.12 -0.76 -33.28
C SER A 65 -13.72 -2.09 -33.76
N ARG A 66 -13.88 -2.27 -35.08
CA ARG A 66 -14.45 -3.48 -35.67
C ARG A 66 -13.40 -4.60 -35.68
N SER A 67 -13.72 -5.72 -35.04
CA SER A 67 -12.98 -6.98 -35.17
C SER A 67 -13.68 -7.88 -36.17
N ASP A 68 -12.93 -8.50 -37.07
CA ASP A 68 -13.47 -9.45 -38.06
C ASP A 68 -13.72 -10.84 -37.45
N ASP A 69 -13.11 -11.14 -36.29
CA ASP A 69 -13.34 -12.38 -35.55
C ASP A 69 -14.57 -12.29 -34.64
N PRO A 70 -15.56 -13.20 -34.77
CA PRO A 70 -16.78 -13.18 -33.97
C PRO A 70 -16.56 -13.55 -32.49
N ASN A 71 -15.43 -14.19 -32.16
CA ASN A 71 -15.07 -14.61 -30.80
C ASN A 71 -14.06 -13.68 -30.11
N ALA A 72 -13.52 -12.67 -30.80
CA ALA A 72 -12.56 -11.75 -30.20
C ALA A 72 -13.27 -10.57 -29.50
N PRO A 73 -12.87 -10.18 -28.28
CA PRO A 73 -13.41 -8.98 -27.64
C PRO A 73 -13.04 -7.74 -28.46
N LYS A 74 -13.97 -6.78 -28.55
CA LYS A 74 -13.78 -5.50 -29.25
C LYS A 74 -12.54 -4.79 -28.70
N LEU A 75 -11.88 -3.96 -29.53
CA LEU A 75 -10.61 -3.33 -29.14
C LEU A 75 -10.67 -2.56 -27.82
N PHE A 76 -11.76 -1.83 -27.57
CA PHE A 76 -11.95 -1.10 -26.32
C PHE A 76 -12.09 -2.04 -25.12
N THR A 77 -12.81 -3.16 -25.27
CA THR A 77 -12.90 -4.20 -24.23
C THR A 77 -11.53 -4.77 -23.93
N ARG A 78 -10.74 -5.14 -24.95
CA ARG A 78 -9.37 -5.64 -24.76
C ARG A 78 -8.45 -4.63 -24.06
N LEU A 79 -8.59 -3.34 -24.37
CA LEU A 79 -7.83 -2.29 -23.71
C LEU A 79 -8.23 -2.17 -22.24
N ILE A 80 -9.53 -2.16 -21.96
CA ILE A 80 -10.07 -2.13 -20.59
C ILE A 80 -9.56 -3.35 -19.81
N ASP A 81 -9.68 -4.56 -20.39
CA ASP A 81 -9.28 -5.82 -19.76
C ASP A 81 -7.79 -5.82 -19.37
N LYS A 82 -6.92 -5.26 -20.22
CA LYS A 82 -5.49 -5.12 -19.91
C LYS A 82 -5.24 -4.22 -18.70
N TYR A 83 -6.00 -3.13 -18.58
CA TYR A 83 -5.86 -2.22 -17.44
C TYR A 83 -6.47 -2.81 -16.18
N THR A 84 -7.61 -3.47 -16.26
CA THR A 84 -8.23 -4.14 -15.10
C THR A 84 -7.38 -5.29 -14.60
N GLU A 85 -6.83 -6.13 -15.49
CA GLU A 85 -5.93 -7.22 -15.10
C GLU A 85 -4.68 -6.70 -14.37
N ALA A 86 -4.11 -5.57 -14.81
CA ALA A 86 -3.00 -4.93 -14.12
C ALA A 86 -3.41 -4.43 -12.72
N GLN A 87 -4.61 -3.85 -12.59
CA GLN A 87 -5.15 -3.42 -11.30
C GLN A 87 -5.41 -4.60 -10.36
N ASP A 88 -5.98 -5.69 -10.86
CA ASP A 88 -6.26 -6.90 -10.08
C ASP A 88 -4.97 -7.54 -9.57
N LYS A 89 -3.92 -7.60 -10.40
CA LYS A 89 -2.60 -8.08 -9.98
C LYS A 89 -1.98 -7.22 -8.88
N LEU A 90 -2.12 -5.90 -8.97
CA LEU A 90 -1.65 -4.99 -7.94
C LEU A 90 -2.48 -5.12 -6.66
N ALA A 91 -3.80 -5.25 -6.77
CA ALA A 91 -4.69 -5.48 -5.65
C ALA A 91 -4.35 -6.80 -4.93
N ALA A 92 -4.16 -7.90 -5.66
CA ALA A 92 -3.78 -9.19 -5.10
C ALA A 92 -2.43 -9.15 -4.37
N ARG A 93 -1.44 -8.45 -4.93
CA ARG A 93 -0.13 -8.25 -4.26
C ARG A 93 -0.26 -7.44 -2.98
N ASN A 94 -1.07 -6.38 -3.00
CA ASN A 94 -1.31 -5.55 -1.84
C ASN A 94 -2.08 -6.31 -0.75
N ASP A 95 -3.06 -7.13 -1.13
CA ASP A 95 -3.82 -7.97 -0.21
C ASP A 95 -2.90 -8.98 0.50
N LEU A 96 -2.06 -9.70 -0.26
CA LEU A 96 -1.05 -10.59 0.32
C LEU A 96 -0.11 -9.84 1.28
N HIS A 97 0.31 -8.63 0.93
CA HIS A 97 1.15 -7.82 1.82
C HIS A 97 0.44 -7.45 3.12
N VAL A 98 -0.83 -7.03 3.04
CA VAL A 98 -1.64 -6.69 4.22
C VAL A 98 -1.84 -7.91 5.11
N GLN A 99 -2.16 -9.07 4.54
CA GLN A 99 -2.31 -10.33 5.28
C GLN A 99 -1.01 -10.72 6.01
N MET A 100 0.14 -10.62 5.33
CA MET A 100 1.44 -10.89 5.95
C MET A 100 1.74 -9.92 7.10
N VAL A 101 1.43 -8.63 6.95
CA VAL A 101 1.63 -7.62 8.01
C VAL A 101 0.69 -7.86 9.18
N GLU A 102 -0.56 -8.25 8.94
CA GLU A 102 -1.54 -8.58 9.98
C GLU A 102 -1.08 -9.80 10.78
N GLN A 103 -0.66 -10.87 10.10
CA GLN A 103 -0.13 -12.07 10.73
C GLN A 103 1.12 -11.75 11.57
N ALA A 104 2.08 -11.02 11.01
CA ALA A 104 3.28 -10.58 11.72
C ALA A 104 2.95 -9.70 12.94
N GLY A 105 1.89 -8.89 12.85
CA GLY A 105 1.35 -8.11 13.96
C GLY A 105 0.79 -9.01 15.07
N GLY A 106 -0.01 -10.00 14.71
CA GLY A 106 -0.57 -11.00 15.63
C GLY A 106 0.53 -11.78 16.36
N ASP A 107 1.51 -12.28 15.62
CA ASP A 107 2.65 -13.03 16.18
C ASP A 107 3.47 -12.15 17.14
N ARG A 108 3.72 -10.88 16.76
CA ARG A 108 4.42 -9.93 17.65
C ARG A 108 3.67 -9.72 18.96
N ILE A 109 2.34 -9.66 18.93
CA ILE A 109 1.53 -9.50 20.15
C ILE A 109 1.62 -10.77 21.01
N LEU A 110 1.58 -11.95 20.40
CA LEU A 110 1.76 -13.24 21.09
C LEU A 110 3.10 -13.26 21.86
N PHE A 111 4.19 -12.93 21.19
CA PHE A 111 5.52 -12.93 21.81
C PHE A 111 5.70 -11.82 22.84
N ARG A 112 5.13 -10.63 22.59
CA ARG A 112 5.23 -9.49 23.53
C ARG A 112 4.49 -9.75 24.84
N ASN A 113 3.38 -10.47 24.79
CA ASN A 113 2.57 -10.79 25.98
C ASN A 113 3.02 -12.09 26.68
N SER A 114 3.80 -12.93 26.00
CA SER A 114 4.38 -14.12 26.62
C SER A 114 5.42 -13.73 27.68
N LYS A 115 5.37 -14.36 28.86
CA LYS A 115 6.44 -14.21 29.85
C LYS A 115 7.70 -14.86 29.30
N PRO A 116 8.87 -14.19 29.35
CA PRO A 116 10.12 -14.81 28.97
C PRO A 116 10.38 -16.02 29.89
N GLN A 117 11.02 -17.04 29.34
CA GLN A 117 11.34 -18.25 30.10
C GLN A 117 12.38 -17.94 31.17
N GLU A 118 11.99 -17.95 32.44
CA GLU A 118 12.91 -17.70 33.56
C GLU A 118 13.78 -18.92 33.90
N TYR A 119 13.35 -20.12 33.49
CA TYR A 119 14.05 -21.36 33.78
C TYR A 119 14.98 -21.80 32.65
N VAL A 120 16.14 -22.31 33.06
CA VAL A 120 17.07 -23.00 32.16
C VAL A 120 16.46 -24.35 31.78
N GLN A 121 16.42 -24.64 30.49
CA GLN A 121 15.91 -25.91 29.99
C GLN A 121 16.94 -27.02 30.25
N MET A 122 16.69 -27.85 31.26
CA MET A 122 17.52 -29.02 31.60
C MET A 122 16.84 -30.30 31.12
N LYS A 123 17.61 -31.27 30.58
CA LYS A 123 17.05 -32.56 30.12
C LYS A 123 16.48 -33.42 31.25
N PHE A 124 17.07 -33.33 32.45
CA PHE A 124 16.68 -34.12 33.62
C PHE A 124 16.74 -33.27 34.89
N PRO A 125 15.75 -32.40 35.14
CA PRO A 125 15.74 -31.54 36.33
C PRO A 125 15.58 -32.33 37.63
N GLU A 126 15.00 -33.53 37.57
CA GLU A 126 14.70 -34.34 38.76
C GLU A 126 15.94 -34.80 39.51
N ILE A 127 17.07 -35.01 38.80
CA ILE A 127 18.34 -35.40 39.42
C ILE A 127 18.83 -34.35 40.42
N MET A 128 18.48 -33.08 40.20
CA MET A 128 18.87 -31.98 41.07
C MET A 128 17.98 -31.88 42.33
N ASN A 129 16.83 -32.55 42.35
CA ASN A 129 15.89 -32.55 43.47
C ASN A 129 15.81 -33.92 44.19
N VAL A 130 16.85 -34.76 44.04
CA VAL A 130 16.88 -36.06 44.70
C VAL A 130 17.22 -35.88 46.18
N GLY A 131 16.20 -35.99 47.04
CA GLY A 131 16.36 -35.94 48.49
C GLY A 131 15.06 -35.63 49.22
N SER A 132 15.04 -35.84 50.53
CA SER A 132 13.95 -35.35 51.39
C SER A 132 14.07 -33.83 51.55
N PRO A 133 12.98 -33.05 51.36
CA PRO A 133 12.99 -31.61 51.65
C PRO A 133 13.12 -31.31 53.15
N TYR A 134 12.93 -32.32 54.01
CA TYR A 134 12.99 -32.19 55.46
C TYR A 134 14.23 -32.87 56.04
N ASN A 135 14.78 -32.26 57.10
CA ASN A 135 15.88 -32.79 57.90
C ASN A 135 17.19 -33.03 57.12
N VAL A 136 17.54 -32.11 56.22
CA VAL A 136 18.80 -32.16 55.47
C VAL A 136 19.91 -31.48 56.30
N PRO A 137 21.02 -32.16 56.61
CA PRO A 137 22.13 -31.53 57.32
C PRO A 137 22.75 -30.41 56.47
N ALA A 138 23.10 -29.30 57.12
CA ALA A 138 23.71 -28.15 56.46
C ALA A 138 25.00 -28.58 55.73
N GLY A 139 25.13 -28.20 54.45
CA GLY A 139 26.26 -28.57 53.60
C GLY A 139 26.10 -29.87 52.81
N SER A 140 25.00 -30.61 52.99
CA SER A 140 24.71 -31.81 52.17
C SER A 140 24.42 -31.48 50.70
N GLN A 141 23.95 -30.26 50.41
CA GLN A 141 23.66 -29.79 49.06
C GLN A 141 24.67 -28.71 48.67
N VAL A 142 25.20 -28.81 47.46
CA VAL A 142 26.13 -27.82 46.89
C VAL A 142 25.33 -26.66 46.30
N SER A 143 25.81 -25.42 46.46
CA SER A 143 25.18 -24.27 45.82
C SER A 143 25.23 -24.40 44.29
N MET A 144 24.08 -24.22 43.64
CA MET A 144 23.91 -24.42 42.20
C MET A 144 24.13 -23.12 41.40
N ASP A 145 24.43 -22.00 42.06
CA ASP A 145 24.47 -20.66 41.45
C ASP A 145 25.41 -20.59 40.24
N LYS A 146 26.61 -21.16 40.35
CA LYS A 146 27.59 -21.18 39.24
C LYS A 146 27.10 -21.97 38.02
N VAL A 147 26.34 -23.04 38.24
CA VAL A 147 25.77 -23.86 37.16
C VAL A 147 24.65 -23.11 36.48
N ILE A 148 23.79 -22.46 37.27
CA ILE A 148 22.71 -21.59 36.77
C ILE A 148 23.31 -20.45 35.92
N GLU A 149 24.36 -19.78 36.40
CA GLU A 149 25.06 -18.73 35.66
C GLU A 149 25.65 -19.23 34.34
N LYS A 150 26.32 -20.39 34.34
CA LYS A 150 26.87 -21.00 33.12
C LYS A 150 25.80 -21.20 32.06
N TYR A 151 24.67 -21.81 32.44
CA TYR A 151 23.60 -22.10 31.48
C TYR A 151 22.83 -20.85 31.04
N LYS A 152 22.66 -19.86 31.93
CA LYS A 152 22.11 -18.55 31.53
C LYS A 152 22.98 -17.90 30.46
N ARG A 153 24.31 -17.93 30.63
CA ARG A 153 25.25 -17.41 29.63
C ARG A 153 25.15 -18.16 28.30
N GLU A 154 25.18 -19.49 28.32
CA GLU A 154 25.05 -20.30 27.09
C GLU A 154 23.72 -20.01 26.35
N ALA A 155 22.61 -19.87 27.09
CA ALA A 155 21.33 -19.51 26.50
C ALA A 155 21.31 -18.12 25.86
N TYR A 156 21.97 -17.13 26.47
CA TYR A 156 22.10 -15.80 25.89
C TYR A 156 23.00 -15.79 24.65
N GLU A 157 24.15 -16.46 24.69
CA GLU A 157 25.04 -16.61 23.53
C GLU A 157 24.31 -17.29 22.35
N ASP A 158 23.52 -18.33 22.61
CA ASP A 158 22.74 -19.00 21.56
C ASP A 158 21.61 -18.10 21.01
N ASN A 159 20.98 -17.28 21.86
CA ASN A 159 20.00 -16.30 21.40
C ASN A 159 20.64 -15.19 20.56
N GLU A 160 21.83 -14.72 20.93
CA GLU A 160 22.62 -13.77 20.14
C GLU A 160 23.02 -14.37 18.79
N ARG A 161 23.52 -15.60 18.76
CA ARG A 161 23.82 -16.32 17.50
C ARG A 161 22.60 -16.46 16.61
N LYS A 162 21.44 -16.79 17.18
CA LYS A 162 20.17 -16.84 16.43
C LYS A 162 19.80 -15.47 15.89
N LEU A 163 19.95 -14.41 16.68
CA LEU A 163 19.68 -13.04 16.25
C LEU A 163 20.63 -12.56 15.15
N GLU A 164 21.90 -12.93 15.20
CA GLU A 164 22.88 -12.69 14.13
C GLU A 164 22.55 -13.49 12.87
N ALA A 165 22.13 -14.74 13.00
CA ALA A 165 21.65 -15.55 11.89
C ALA A 165 20.40 -14.94 11.23
N LEU A 166 19.47 -14.41 12.02
CA LEU A 166 18.30 -13.67 11.52
C LEU A 166 18.73 -12.40 10.77
N ARG A 167 19.67 -11.61 11.33
CA ARG A 167 20.18 -10.37 10.70
C ARG A 167 20.95 -10.64 9.40
N SER A 168 21.70 -11.73 9.35
CA SER A 168 22.47 -12.14 8.17
C SER A 168 21.67 -12.97 7.16
N GLY A 169 20.41 -13.28 7.46
CA GLY A 169 19.55 -14.11 6.60
C GLY A 169 20.00 -15.56 6.48
N LYS A 170 20.89 -16.05 7.35
CA LYS A 170 21.40 -17.43 7.35
C LYS A 170 20.61 -18.33 8.30
N ILE A 171 19.29 -18.26 8.21
CA ILE A 171 18.41 -19.03 9.10
C ILE A 171 18.35 -20.47 8.58
N LYS A 172 18.61 -21.46 9.43
CA LYS A 172 18.63 -22.88 9.03
C LYS A 172 17.30 -23.39 8.47
N SER A 173 16.17 -22.80 8.88
CA SER A 173 14.82 -23.23 8.47
C SER A 173 14.38 -22.65 7.13
N GLU A 174 14.92 -21.49 6.75
CA GLU A 174 14.56 -20.77 5.53
C GLU A 174 15.83 -20.20 4.92
N PRO A 175 16.60 -21.00 4.15
CA PRO A 175 17.63 -20.43 3.32
C PRO A 175 16.99 -19.41 2.37
N PRO A 176 17.63 -18.26 2.12
CA PRO A 176 17.10 -17.27 1.21
C PRO A 176 16.87 -17.92 -0.15
N PHE A 177 15.68 -17.70 -0.72
CA PHE A 177 15.34 -18.19 -2.05
C PHE A 177 16.28 -17.54 -3.07
N GLU A 178 17.16 -18.33 -3.68
CA GLU A 178 17.97 -17.93 -4.81
C GLU A 178 17.10 -18.01 -6.08
N PRO A 179 16.91 -16.90 -6.82
CA PRO A 179 16.05 -16.85 -8.01
C PRO A 179 16.61 -17.60 -9.21
#